data_AF-A0A967MZY2-F1
#
_entry.id   AF-A0A967MZY2-F1
#
_cell.length_a   1.000
_cell.length_b   1.000
_cell.length_c   1.000
_cell.angle_alpha   90.00
_cell.angle_beta   90.00
_cell.angle_gamma   90.00
#
_symmetry.space_group_name_H-M   'P 1'
#
loop_
_entity.id
_entity.type
_entity.pdbx_description
1 polymer ?
#
loop_
_entity_poly.entity_id
_entity_poly.type
_entity_poly.pdbx_seq_one_letter_code
_entity_poly.pdbx_strand_id
1 'polypeptide(L)'
;TVWVHASIYDYELPWIKEGQKATMELSYLPEASYVGTVSYIYPYLREKARDVHARIEFPNPDLELKPGMYVNIRIQGKVIHNALVVPSEAIIRSGERNIAFVVRATGKFEPREVRIGEEGGTGNGYVRVISGLLEGEEVVTSAQFLLDSESRLQEAIQKMLQAKMNRGQSASDKPEMKHDKMQSPDGKEMDMDHQHQQMEKPEKSKQEHQHDHQT
;
A
#
# COMPACT_ATOMS: atom_id res chain seq x y z
N THR A 1 -17.19 4.17 34.33
CA THR A 1 -17.03 4.01 32.87
C THR A 1 -18.04 3.01 32.37
N VAL A 2 -18.43 3.11 31.10
CA VAL A 2 -19.25 2.09 30.42
C VAL A 2 -18.48 1.54 29.22
N TRP A 3 -18.87 0.36 28.77
CA TRP A 3 -18.24 -0.32 27.65
C TRP A 3 -19.21 -0.48 26.50
N VAL A 4 -18.66 -0.28 25.29
CA VAL A 4 -19.33 -0.60 24.04
C VAL A 4 -18.57 -1.75 23.39
N HIS A 5 -19.29 -2.77 22.96
CA HIS A 5 -18.77 -3.82 22.09
C HIS A 5 -19.08 -3.44 20.65
N ALA A 6 -18.05 -3.11 19.89
CA ALA A 6 -18.14 -2.85 18.45
C ALA A 6 -17.80 -4.12 17.67
N SER A 7 -18.61 -4.41 16.65
CA SER A 7 -18.31 -5.42 15.64
C SER A 7 -17.44 -4.80 14.56
N ILE A 8 -16.25 -5.35 14.36
CA ILE A 8 -15.27 -4.91 13.36
C ILE A 8 -15.13 -6.02 12.31
N TYR A 9 -15.38 -5.70 11.04
CA TYR A 9 -15.25 -6.69 9.98
C TYR A 9 -13.78 -6.93 9.57
N ASP A 10 -13.53 -8.03 8.86
CA ASP A 10 -12.18 -8.44 8.45
C ASP A 10 -11.44 -7.39 7.62
N TYR A 11 -12.14 -6.70 6.71
CA TYR A 11 -11.58 -5.61 5.90
C TYR A 11 -11.30 -4.32 6.70
N GLU A 12 -11.94 -4.15 7.86
CA GLU A 12 -11.74 -2.99 8.73
C GLU A 12 -10.62 -3.21 9.73
N LEU A 13 -10.39 -4.45 10.15
CA LEU A 13 -9.44 -4.83 11.19
C LEU A 13 -8.02 -4.25 11.02
N PRO A 14 -7.43 -4.15 9.81
CA PRO A 14 -6.11 -3.53 9.62
C PRO A 14 -6.02 -2.06 10.07
N TRP A 15 -7.15 -1.38 10.14
CA TRP A 15 -7.27 0.04 10.50
C TRP A 15 -7.51 0.26 11.98
N ILE A 16 -7.87 -0.80 12.72
CA ILE A 16 -8.25 -0.72 14.13
C ILE A 16 -7.11 -1.20 15.03
N LYS A 17 -6.80 -0.39 16.04
CA LYS A 17 -5.74 -0.65 17.03
C LYS A 17 -6.18 -0.23 18.42
N GLU A 18 -5.68 -0.93 19.42
CA GLU A 18 -5.81 -0.51 20.82
C GLU A 18 -5.20 0.88 21.03
N GLY A 19 -5.85 1.69 21.87
CA GLY A 19 -5.50 3.08 22.12
C GLY A 19 -6.11 4.11 21.16
N GLN A 20 -6.75 3.68 20.07
CA GLN A 20 -7.43 4.61 19.16
C GLN A 20 -8.61 5.32 19.82
N LYS A 21 -8.84 6.58 19.40
CA LYS A 21 -10.01 7.35 19.79
C LYS A 21 -11.22 6.91 18.99
N ALA A 22 -12.33 6.79 19.70
CA ALA A 22 -13.63 6.48 19.14
C ALA A 22 -14.63 7.55 19.58
N THR A 23 -15.50 7.95 18.66
CA THR A 23 -16.59 8.88 18.92
C THR A 23 -17.90 8.11 18.86
N MET A 24 -18.74 8.28 19.87
CA MET A 24 -20.06 7.67 19.94
C MET A 24 -21.13 8.71 19.62
N GLU A 25 -22.02 8.34 18.70
CA GLU A 25 -23.22 9.07 18.34
C GLU A 25 -24.44 8.25 18.80
N LEU A 26 -25.33 8.89 19.54
CA LEU A 26 -26.54 8.26 20.06
C LEU A 26 -27.72 8.60 19.14
N SER A 27 -28.41 7.58 18.63
CA SER A 27 -29.56 7.80 17.75
C SER A 27 -30.71 8.58 18.40
N TYR A 28 -30.78 8.58 19.73
CA TYR A 28 -31.80 9.27 20.53
C TYR A 28 -31.36 10.65 21.04
N LEU A 29 -30.08 11.02 20.85
CA LEU A 29 -29.53 12.30 21.25
C LEU A 29 -28.44 12.75 20.26
N PRO A 30 -28.82 13.20 19.04
CA PRO A 30 -27.87 13.44 17.95
C PRO A 30 -26.85 14.56 18.24
N GLU A 31 -27.17 15.47 19.15
CA GLU A 31 -26.30 16.59 19.51
C GLU A 31 -25.21 16.21 20.53
N ALA A 32 -25.33 15.05 21.19
CA ALA A 32 -24.36 14.59 22.17
C ALA A 32 -23.33 13.66 21.52
N SER A 33 -22.06 14.03 21.65
CA SER A 33 -20.92 13.25 21.18
C SER A 33 -20.03 12.86 22.35
N TYR A 34 -19.74 11.57 22.48
CA TYR A 34 -18.89 11.05 23.55
C TYR A 34 -17.59 10.52 22.97
N VAL A 35 -16.48 10.84 23.62
CA VAL A 35 -15.16 10.36 23.23
C VAL A 35 -14.74 9.22 24.13
N GLY A 36 -14.41 8.10 23.50
CA GLY A 36 -13.92 6.89 24.14
C GLY A 36 -12.59 6.44 23.57
N THR A 37 -12.08 5.34 24.11
CA THR A 37 -10.81 4.74 23.67
C THR A 37 -10.99 3.24 23.45
N VAL A 38 -10.46 2.71 22.35
CA VAL A 38 -10.40 1.27 22.09
C VAL A 38 -9.47 0.64 23.11
N SER A 39 -10.04 -0.10 24.06
CA SER A 39 -9.30 -0.69 25.18
C SER A 39 -8.78 -2.09 24.91
N TYR A 40 -9.45 -2.83 24.03
CA TYR A 40 -9.12 -4.22 23.77
C TYR A 40 -9.71 -4.69 22.45
N ILE A 41 -8.92 -5.41 21.66
CA ILE A 41 -9.39 -6.09 20.44
C ILE A 41 -9.32 -7.59 20.71
N TYR A 42 -10.45 -8.28 20.64
CA TYR A 42 -10.50 -9.71 20.92
C TYR A 42 -9.72 -10.47 19.83
N PRO A 43 -8.86 -11.45 20.18
CA PRO A 43 -7.99 -12.13 19.20
C PRO A 43 -8.71 -13.23 18.40
N TYR A 44 -10.04 -13.30 18.45
CA TYR A 44 -10.83 -14.36 17.84
C TYR A 44 -11.89 -13.78 16.90
N LEU A 45 -12.00 -14.36 15.71
CA LEU A 45 -13.05 -14.06 14.75
C LEU A 45 -14.31 -14.86 15.10
N ARG A 46 -15.48 -14.20 15.10
CA ARG A 46 -16.76 -14.88 15.27
C ARG A 46 -17.27 -15.36 13.92
N GLU A 47 -17.12 -16.65 13.63
CA GLU A 47 -17.36 -17.24 12.32
C GLU A 47 -18.74 -16.92 11.71
N LYS A 48 -19.81 -16.97 12.53
CA LYS A 48 -21.18 -16.74 12.05
C LYS A 48 -21.43 -15.33 11.52
N ALA A 49 -20.87 -14.32 12.19
CA ALA A 49 -21.02 -12.91 11.81
C ALA A 49 -19.81 -12.39 10.99
N ARG A 50 -18.73 -13.17 10.96
CA ARG A 50 -17.44 -12.85 10.33
C ARG A 50 -16.89 -11.50 10.78
N ASP A 51 -16.93 -11.27 12.09
CA ASP A 51 -16.45 -10.05 12.72
C ASP A 51 -15.60 -10.34 13.96
N VAL A 52 -14.84 -9.33 14.38
CA VAL A 52 -14.04 -9.30 15.60
C VAL A 52 -14.68 -8.29 16.54
N HIS A 53 -14.76 -8.62 17.82
CA HIS A 53 -15.20 -7.67 18.83
C HIS A 53 -14.05 -6.74 19.25
N ALA A 54 -14.34 -5.45 19.30
CA ALA A 54 -13.51 -4.45 19.97
C ALA A 54 -14.28 -3.88 21.18
N ARG A 55 -13.62 -3.81 22.34
CA ARG A 55 -14.17 -3.15 23.54
C ARG A 55 -13.69 -1.72 23.62
N ILE A 56 -14.64 -0.80 23.68
CA ILE A 56 -14.38 0.64 23.71
C ILE A 56 -14.92 1.20 25.03
N GLU A 57 -14.08 1.96 25.74
CA GLU A 57 -14.44 2.54 27.03
C GLU A 57 -14.82 4.00 26.88
N PHE A 58 -15.95 4.37 27.49
CA PHE A 58 -16.44 5.73 27.55
C PHE A 58 -16.59 6.19 29.00
N PRO A 59 -16.14 7.41 29.34
CA PRO A 59 -16.54 8.07 30.58
C PRO A 59 -18.06 8.19 30.64
N ASN A 60 -18.64 7.94 31.81
CA ASN A 60 -20.08 8.08 32.05
C ASN A 60 -20.32 8.61 33.47
N PRO A 61 -19.78 9.80 33.84
CA PRO A 61 -19.91 10.34 35.19
C PRO A 61 -21.38 10.68 35.53
N ASP A 62 -22.12 11.19 34.55
CA ASP A 62 -23.50 11.67 34.72
C ASP A 62 -24.56 10.57 34.48
N LEU A 63 -24.12 9.34 34.21
CA LEU A 63 -24.97 8.15 33.98
C LEU A 63 -25.95 8.29 32.79
N GLU A 64 -25.65 9.18 31.85
CA GLU A 64 -26.46 9.40 30.64
C GLU A 64 -26.42 8.19 29.70
N LEU A 65 -25.28 7.48 29.66
CA LEU A 65 -25.11 6.29 28.83
C LEU A 65 -25.71 5.06 29.52
N LYS A 66 -26.81 4.54 28.97
CA LYS A 66 -27.51 3.38 29.51
C LYS A 66 -27.04 2.07 28.86
N PRO A 67 -26.62 1.06 29.65
CA PRO A 67 -26.29 -0.26 29.12
C PRO A 67 -27.46 -0.92 28.39
N GLY A 68 -27.14 -1.73 27.37
CA GLY A 68 -28.15 -2.43 26.55
C GLY A 68 -28.68 -1.63 25.37
N MET A 69 -28.27 -0.37 25.20
CA MET A 69 -28.63 0.45 24.04
C MET A 69 -27.72 0.16 22.84
N TYR A 70 -28.27 0.34 21.64
CA TYR A 70 -27.50 0.40 20.40
C TYR A 70 -26.97 1.82 20.19
N VAL A 71 -25.76 1.91 19.67
CA VAL A 71 -25.04 3.17 19.45
C VAL A 71 -24.26 3.09 18.14
N ASN A 72 -24.01 4.24 17.52
CA ASN A 72 -23.12 4.33 16.37
C ASN A 72 -21.73 4.74 16.86
N ILE A 73 -20.70 4.00 16.45
CA ILE A 73 -19.32 4.30 16.79
C ILE A 73 -18.54 4.67 15.53
N ARG A 74 -17.87 5.82 15.58
CA ARG A 74 -16.82 6.19 14.62
C ARG A 74 -15.46 5.99 15.28
N ILE A 75 -14.71 5.00 14.84
CA ILE A 75 -13.32 4.80 15.27
C ILE A 75 -12.41 5.53 14.28
N GLN A 76 -11.52 6.39 14.78
CA GLN A 76 -10.55 7.05 13.92
C GLN A 76 -9.47 6.04 13.54
N GLY A 77 -9.46 5.64 12.27
CA GLY A 77 -8.42 4.78 11.70
C GLY A 77 -7.03 5.40 11.83
N LYS A 78 -5.98 4.59 11.62
CA LYS A 78 -4.60 5.06 11.67
C LYS A 78 -4.40 6.23 10.70
N VAL A 79 -4.09 7.41 11.23
CA VAL A 79 -3.67 8.56 10.41
C VAL A 79 -2.31 8.24 9.78
N ILE A 80 -2.28 8.25 8.46
CA ILE A 80 -1.04 8.10 7.69
C ILE A 80 -0.49 9.51 7.45
N HIS A 81 0.44 9.92 8.31
CA HIS A 81 1.16 11.18 8.16
C HIS A 81 2.01 11.16 6.88
N ASN A 82 2.15 12.32 6.25
CA ASN A 82 2.93 12.51 5.03
C ASN A 82 2.53 11.57 3.87
N ALA A 83 1.24 11.24 3.78
CA ALA A 83 0.70 10.50 2.64
C ALA A 83 0.59 11.41 1.42
N LEU A 84 1.09 10.96 0.27
CA LEU A 84 0.77 11.59 -1.01
C LEU A 84 -0.70 11.34 -1.32
N VAL A 85 -1.46 12.41 -1.50
CA VAL A 85 -2.89 12.35 -1.81
C VAL A 85 -3.19 13.18 -3.05
N VAL A 86 -4.19 12.76 -3.81
CA VAL A 86 -4.76 13.50 -4.93
C VAL A 86 -6.28 13.51 -4.82
N PRO A 87 -6.99 14.47 -5.42
CA PRO A 87 -8.44 14.42 -5.52
C PRO A 87 -8.87 13.10 -6.18
N SER A 88 -9.90 12.44 -5.65
CA SER A 88 -10.40 11.16 -6.17
C SER A 88 -10.82 11.26 -7.64
N GLU A 89 -11.30 12.43 -8.07
CA GLU A 89 -11.66 12.75 -9.45
C GLU A 89 -10.46 12.75 -10.43
N ALA A 90 -9.23 12.90 -9.93
CA ALA A 90 -8.02 12.83 -10.75
C ALA A 90 -7.63 11.40 -11.15
N ILE A 91 -8.30 10.39 -10.60
CA ILE A 91 -8.01 8.98 -10.84
C ILE A 91 -9.06 8.35 -11.74
N ILE A 92 -8.65 7.93 -12.94
CA ILE A 92 -9.48 7.13 -13.83
C ILE A 92 -9.35 5.66 -13.43
N ARG A 93 -10.47 5.08 -12.97
CA ARG A 93 -10.57 3.67 -12.59
C ARG A 93 -11.12 2.87 -13.77
N SER A 94 -10.26 2.17 -14.51
CA SER A 94 -10.67 1.38 -15.67
C SER A 94 -11.04 -0.08 -15.30
N GLY A 95 -11.41 -0.33 -14.05
CA GLY A 95 -11.65 -1.67 -13.48
C GLY A 95 -10.38 -2.46 -13.18
N GLU A 96 -9.49 -2.61 -14.18
CA GLU A 96 -8.25 -3.39 -14.04
C GLU A 96 -7.07 -2.58 -13.47
N ARG A 97 -7.10 -1.26 -13.66
CA ARG A 97 -5.99 -0.36 -13.28
C ARG A 97 -6.51 1.04 -12.98
N ASN A 98 -5.67 1.79 -12.26
CA ASN A 98 -5.92 3.18 -11.95
C ASN A 98 -4.90 4.03 -12.71
N ILE A 99 -5.37 5.08 -13.40
CA ILE A 99 -4.54 5.96 -14.22
C ILE A 99 -4.74 7.39 -13.76
N ALA A 100 -3.63 8.11 -13.57
CA ALA A 100 -3.60 9.56 -13.42
C ALA A 100 -2.92 10.19 -14.64
N PHE A 101 -3.30 11.42 -14.97
CA PHE A 101 -2.64 12.21 -16.02
C PHE A 101 -1.80 13.31 -15.41
N VAL A 102 -0.48 13.18 -15.55
CA VAL A 102 0.49 14.16 -15.04
C VAL A 102 0.70 15.27 -16.07
N VAL A 103 0.61 16.52 -15.64
CA VAL A 103 0.88 17.69 -16.47
C VAL A 103 2.39 17.83 -16.64
N ARG A 104 2.87 17.80 -17.89
CA ARG A 104 4.29 18.04 -18.22
C ARG A 104 4.53 19.44 -18.76
N ALA A 105 3.54 19.96 -19.46
CA ALA A 105 3.45 21.34 -19.94
C ALA A 105 2.00 21.62 -20.30
N THR A 106 1.67 22.87 -20.58
CA THR A 106 0.35 23.25 -21.09
C THR A 106 -0.07 22.38 -22.28
N GLY A 107 -1.17 21.63 -22.13
CA GLY A 107 -1.68 20.73 -23.17
C GLY A 107 -0.87 19.45 -23.42
N LYS A 108 0.13 19.14 -22.59
CA LYS A 108 0.92 17.90 -22.65
C LYS A 108 0.73 17.08 -21.37
N PHE A 109 0.10 15.93 -21.53
CA PHE A 109 -0.23 15.03 -20.43
C PHE A 109 0.49 13.70 -20.61
N GLU A 110 1.04 13.20 -19.51
CA GLU A 110 1.62 11.87 -19.44
C GLU A 110 0.65 10.96 -18.66
N PRO A 111 0.06 9.94 -19.29
CA PRO A 111 -0.70 8.96 -18.55
C PRO A 111 0.24 8.11 -17.72
N ARG A 112 -0.14 7.88 -16.46
CA ARG A 112 0.64 7.04 -15.59
C ARG A 112 -0.24 6.14 -14.75
N GLU A 113 0.13 4.87 -14.73
CA GLU A 113 -0.49 3.89 -13.85
C GLU A 113 -0.10 4.19 -12.41
N VAL A 114 -1.11 4.27 -11.54
CA VAL A 114 -0.94 4.55 -10.12
C VAL A 114 -1.49 3.41 -9.29
N ARG A 115 -0.85 3.16 -8.16
CA ARG A 115 -1.40 2.29 -7.12
C ARG A 115 -1.97 3.18 -6.04
N ILE A 116 -3.28 3.12 -5.86
CA ILE A 116 -3.99 3.89 -4.85
C ILE A 116 -4.22 3.04 -3.60
N GLY A 117 -4.33 3.71 -2.46
CA GLY A 117 -4.74 3.14 -1.20
C GLY A 117 -6.12 3.63 -0.83
N GLU A 118 -6.26 3.96 0.44
CA GLU A 118 -7.52 4.31 1.06
C GLU A 118 -7.95 5.73 0.64
N GLU A 119 -9.26 5.92 0.54
CA GLU A 119 -9.83 7.26 0.48
C GLU A 119 -9.80 7.87 1.87
N GLY A 120 -9.27 9.09 1.98
CA GLY A 120 -9.04 9.73 3.26
C GLY A 120 -8.17 10.97 3.14
N GLY A 121 -8.53 12.02 3.86
CA GLY A 121 -7.88 13.32 3.83
C GLY A 121 -8.77 14.42 4.42
N THR A 122 -8.23 15.63 4.56
CA THR A 122 -8.97 16.81 5.03
C THR A 122 -9.98 17.23 3.96
N GLY A 123 -11.21 16.79 4.09
CA GLY A 123 -12.28 16.97 3.09
C GLY A 123 -12.52 15.68 2.32
N ASN A 124 -13.74 15.17 2.39
CA ASN A 124 -14.17 14.00 1.61
C ASN A 124 -13.85 14.25 0.13
N GLY A 125 -13.17 13.31 -0.53
CA GLY A 125 -12.81 13.42 -1.96
C GLY A 125 -11.33 13.38 -2.29
N TYR A 126 -10.46 12.93 -1.38
CA TYR A 126 -9.05 12.61 -1.67
C TYR A 126 -8.78 11.12 -1.55
N VAL A 127 -7.86 10.63 -2.38
CA VAL A 127 -7.36 9.27 -2.36
C VAL A 127 -5.85 9.26 -2.17
N ARG A 128 -5.38 8.32 -1.33
CA ARG A 128 -3.96 8.11 -1.12
C ARG A 128 -3.31 7.45 -2.33
N VAL A 129 -2.14 7.95 -2.72
CA VAL A 129 -1.30 7.37 -3.76
C VAL A 129 -0.16 6.60 -3.10
N ILE A 130 -0.11 5.29 -3.30
CA ILE A 130 0.93 4.41 -2.77
C ILE A 130 2.15 4.40 -3.70
N SER A 131 1.93 4.43 -5.01
CA SER A 131 3.02 4.52 -5.99
C SER A 131 2.52 5.06 -7.33
N GLY A 132 3.44 5.58 -8.12
CA GLY A 132 3.18 6.08 -9.46
C GLY A 132 3.14 7.61 -9.53
N LEU A 133 3.03 8.35 -8.44
CA LEU A 133 3.18 9.80 -8.47
C LEU A 133 4.27 10.24 -7.50
N LEU A 134 4.84 11.40 -7.79
CA LEU A 134 5.80 12.08 -6.93
C LEU A 134 5.16 13.33 -6.34
N GLU A 135 5.64 13.74 -5.17
CA GLU A 135 5.25 15.00 -4.56
C GLU A 135 5.60 16.18 -5.49
N GLY A 136 4.69 17.15 -5.59
CA GLY A 136 4.82 18.31 -6.45
C GLY A 136 4.42 18.09 -7.92
N GLU A 137 4.06 16.87 -8.33
CA GLU A 137 3.49 16.66 -9.67
C GLU A 137 2.05 17.17 -9.76
N GLU A 138 1.76 17.94 -10.80
CA GLU A 138 0.41 18.40 -11.11
C GLU A 138 -0.38 17.30 -11.84
N VAL A 139 -1.60 17.03 -11.38
CA VAL A 139 -2.51 16.05 -11.98
C VAL A 139 -3.80 16.71 -12.47
N VAL A 140 -4.35 16.17 -13.56
CA VAL A 140 -5.64 16.64 -14.10
C VAL A 140 -6.78 16.08 -13.25
N THR A 141 -7.68 16.96 -12.78
CA THR A 141 -8.84 16.59 -11.95
C THR A 141 -10.15 16.48 -12.72
N SER A 142 -10.31 17.21 -13.84
CA SER A 142 -11.56 17.25 -14.59
C SER A 142 -11.50 16.43 -15.89
N ALA A 143 -12.40 15.46 -16.02
CA ALA A 143 -12.60 14.70 -17.25
C ALA A 143 -13.01 15.59 -18.45
N GLN A 144 -13.64 16.75 -18.20
CA GLN A 144 -14.00 17.71 -19.24
C GLN A 144 -12.76 18.28 -19.97
N PHE A 145 -11.66 18.50 -19.24
CA PHE A 145 -10.41 18.98 -19.81
C PHE A 145 -9.68 17.91 -20.64
N LEU A 146 -9.87 16.64 -20.26
CA LEU A 146 -9.39 15.50 -21.04
C LEU A 146 -10.17 15.33 -22.35
N LEU A 147 -11.48 15.65 -22.35
CA LEU A 147 -12.38 15.61 -23.50
C LEU A 147 -12.16 16.76 -24.49
N ASP A 148 -11.87 17.98 -24.02
CA ASP A 148 -11.50 19.08 -24.92
C ASP A 148 -10.14 18.84 -25.65
N SER A 149 -9.45 17.74 -25.34
CA SER A 149 -8.23 17.24 -25.98
C SER A 149 -8.31 15.76 -26.44
N GLU A 150 -9.52 15.26 -26.74
CA GLU A 150 -9.86 13.84 -26.98
C GLU A 150 -8.92 13.08 -27.95
N SER A 151 -8.47 13.74 -29.02
CA SER A 151 -7.60 13.12 -30.04
C SER A 151 -6.22 12.73 -29.49
N ARG A 152 -5.62 13.55 -28.62
CA ARG A 152 -4.27 13.26 -28.06
C ARG A 152 -4.32 12.27 -26.92
N LEU A 153 -5.43 12.24 -26.18
CA LEU A 153 -5.66 11.33 -25.07
C LEU A 153 -5.82 9.88 -25.56
N GLN A 154 -6.68 9.67 -26.56
CA GLN A 154 -6.85 8.35 -27.19
C GLN A 154 -5.51 7.84 -27.73
N GLU A 155 -4.74 8.69 -28.41
CA GLU A 155 -3.40 8.33 -28.88
C GLU A 155 -2.44 7.96 -27.74
N ALA A 156 -2.44 8.71 -26.64
CA ALA A 156 -1.55 8.44 -25.50
C ALA A 156 -1.93 7.14 -24.79
N ILE A 157 -3.23 6.86 -24.61
CA ILE A 157 -3.73 5.62 -24.02
C ILE A 157 -3.39 4.42 -24.93
N GLN A 158 -3.61 4.54 -26.24
CA GLN A 158 -3.28 3.49 -27.21
C GLN A 158 -1.77 3.22 -27.27
N LYS A 159 -0.93 4.26 -27.26
CA LYS A 159 0.54 4.12 -27.22
C LYS A 159 1.02 3.44 -25.94
N MET A 160 0.44 3.76 -24.79
CA MET A 160 0.74 3.09 -23.52
C MET A 160 0.35 1.61 -23.55
N LEU A 161 -0.85 1.30 -24.05
CA LEU A 161 -1.35 -0.07 -24.24
C LEU A 161 -0.42 -0.88 -25.16
N GLN A 162 -0.01 -0.33 -26.29
CA GLN A 162 0.93 -0.97 -27.23
C GLN A 162 2.33 -1.17 -26.64
N ALA A 163 2.86 -0.19 -25.90
CA ALA A 163 4.17 -0.31 -25.27
C ALA A 163 4.23 -1.44 -24.23
N LYS A 164 3.11 -1.70 -23.52
CA LYS A 164 2.99 -2.85 -22.59
C LYS A 164 2.87 -4.19 -23.34
N MET A 165 2.10 -4.24 -24.44
CA MET A 165 2.02 -5.43 -25.31
C MET A 165 3.38 -5.84 -25.88
N ASN A 166 4.17 -4.86 -26.35
CA ASN A 166 5.50 -5.12 -26.92
C ASN A 166 6.50 -5.60 -25.85
N ARG A 167 6.43 -5.08 -24.62
CA ARG A 167 7.28 -5.58 -23.51
C ARG A 167 6.94 -7.01 -23.08
N GLY A 168 5.69 -7.43 -23.21
CA GLY A 168 5.27 -8.82 -22.97
C GLY A 168 5.75 -9.80 -24.03
N GLN A 169 5.87 -9.35 -25.29
CA GLN A 169 6.32 -10.17 -26.42
C GLN A 169 7.85 -10.30 -26.52
N SER A 170 8.63 -9.32 -26.04
CA SER A 170 10.11 -9.42 -26.05
C SER A 170 10.68 -10.39 -25.01
N ALA A 171 9.87 -10.90 -24.08
CA ALA A 171 10.32 -11.91 -23.10
C ALA A 171 10.21 -13.36 -23.62
N SER A 172 9.58 -13.59 -24.78
CA SER A 172 9.35 -14.93 -25.35
C SER A 172 10.30 -15.31 -26.51
N ASP A 173 11.16 -14.40 -26.98
CA ASP A 173 12.06 -14.68 -28.10
C ASP A 173 13.51 -14.88 -27.60
N LYS A 174 13.79 -16.08 -27.09
CA LYS A 174 15.18 -16.57 -26.96
C LYS A 174 15.64 -16.97 -28.38
N PRO A 175 16.74 -16.41 -28.93
CA PRO A 175 17.30 -16.91 -30.17
C PRO A 175 17.88 -18.31 -29.91
N GLU A 176 17.29 -19.31 -30.54
CA GLU A 176 17.75 -20.70 -30.55
C GLU A 176 19.06 -20.76 -31.36
N MET A 177 20.20 -20.83 -30.66
CA MET A 177 21.49 -21.06 -31.31
C MET A 177 21.54 -22.50 -31.84
N LYS A 178 21.54 -22.62 -33.17
CA LYS A 178 21.81 -23.88 -33.86
C LYS A 178 23.24 -24.33 -33.55
N HIS A 179 23.37 -25.49 -32.91
CA HIS A 179 24.63 -26.21 -32.78
C HIS A 179 25.09 -26.66 -34.16
N ASP A 180 26.09 -25.98 -34.73
CA ASP A 180 26.87 -26.51 -35.83
C ASP A 180 27.97 -27.42 -35.29
N LYS A 181 28.17 -28.55 -35.95
CA LYS A 181 28.96 -29.69 -35.50
C LYS A 181 30.36 -29.53 -36.05
N MET A 182 31.29 -28.97 -35.28
CA MET A 182 32.70 -28.90 -35.69
C MET A 182 33.52 -30.07 -35.14
N GLN A 183 34.03 -30.84 -36.08
CA GLN A 183 34.95 -31.95 -35.97
C GLN A 183 36.30 -31.49 -35.39
N SER A 184 36.84 -32.25 -34.44
CA SER A 184 38.22 -32.13 -33.96
C SER A 184 39.23 -32.40 -35.09
N PRO A 185 40.45 -31.82 -34.98
CA PRO A 185 41.64 -32.59 -35.29
C PRO A 185 42.66 -32.60 -34.15
N ASP A 186 43.37 -33.72 -34.10
CA ASP A 186 44.39 -34.15 -33.15
C ASP A 186 45.58 -33.19 -32.95
N GLY A 187 46.09 -33.22 -31.71
CA GLY A 187 47.49 -33.54 -31.46
C GLY A 187 48.52 -32.40 -31.51
N LYS A 188 48.96 -31.95 -30.33
CA LYS A 188 50.39 -31.91 -29.96
C LYS A 188 50.57 -31.56 -28.48
N GLU A 189 51.23 -32.47 -27.77
CA GLU A 189 51.86 -32.27 -26.46
C GLU A 189 52.84 -31.09 -26.51
N MET A 190 52.88 -30.31 -25.42
CA MET A 190 54.13 -29.73 -24.90
C MET A 190 54.07 -29.71 -23.38
N ASP A 191 55.00 -30.45 -22.78
CA ASP A 191 55.44 -30.35 -21.39
C ASP A 191 56.02 -28.96 -21.08
N MET A 192 55.73 -28.42 -19.89
CA MET A 192 56.78 -28.02 -18.92
C MET A 192 56.19 -27.39 -17.64
N ASP A 193 56.50 -28.09 -16.53
CA ASP A 193 56.97 -27.63 -15.22
C ASP A 193 56.24 -26.55 -14.38
N HIS A 194 55.71 -27.09 -13.27
CA HIS A 194 55.81 -26.64 -11.87
C HIS A 194 55.98 -25.14 -11.51
N GLN A 195 55.02 -24.64 -10.73
CA GLN A 195 55.33 -24.32 -9.32
C GLN A 195 54.10 -24.31 -8.40
N HIS A 196 54.31 -24.93 -7.25
CA HIS A 196 53.42 -25.05 -6.10
C HIS A 196 53.43 -23.72 -5.31
N GLN A 197 52.26 -23.22 -4.89
CA GLN A 197 52.16 -22.51 -3.60
C GLN A 197 50.74 -22.63 -3.05
N GLN A 198 50.68 -23.22 -1.86
CA GLN A 198 49.52 -23.39 -0.99
C GLN A 198 49.28 -22.11 -0.15
N MET A 199 48.18 -22.17 0.62
CA MET A 199 47.82 -21.36 1.79
C MET A 199 47.04 -20.07 1.47
N GLU A 200 46.01 -19.66 2.22
CA GLU A 200 45.26 -20.21 3.36
C GLU A 200 43.98 -19.35 3.46
N LYS A 201 42.88 -19.91 3.99
CA LYS A 201 41.71 -19.11 4.41
C LYS A 201 41.99 -18.52 5.80
N PRO A 202 41.54 -17.30 6.12
CA PRO A 202 41.38 -16.91 7.51
C PRO A 202 39.95 -17.18 8.00
N GLU A 203 39.89 -17.78 9.19
CA GLU A 203 38.74 -18.08 10.01
C GLU A 203 38.02 -16.84 10.59
N LYS A 204 36.81 -17.12 11.05
CA LYS A 204 35.96 -16.27 11.91
C LYS A 204 36.65 -15.96 13.24
N SER A 205 36.64 -14.69 13.62
CA SER A 205 36.92 -14.24 15.00
C SER A 205 35.60 -13.96 15.73
N LYS A 206 35.27 -14.82 16.70
CA LYS A 206 34.41 -14.49 17.85
C LYS A 206 35.26 -13.68 18.84
N GLN A 207 34.75 -12.57 19.34
CA GLN A 207 35.16 -12.04 20.64
C GLN A 207 33.91 -11.75 21.46
N GLU A 208 33.74 -12.57 22.50
CA GLU A 208 33.07 -12.21 23.74
C GLU A 208 33.93 -11.15 24.45
N HIS A 209 33.30 -10.12 25.02
CA HIS A 209 33.76 -9.53 26.28
C HIS A 209 32.56 -9.28 27.19
N GLN A 210 32.72 -9.82 28.39
CA GLN A 210 31.84 -9.74 29.55
C GLN A 210 31.92 -8.37 30.23
N HIS A 211 30.95 -8.16 31.12
CA HIS A 211 30.91 -7.26 32.27
C HIS A 211 30.73 -5.77 31.97
N ASP A 212 29.56 -5.25 32.33
CA ASP A 212 29.52 -4.53 33.61
C ASP A 212 28.14 -4.60 34.28
N HIS A 213 28.20 -4.69 35.61
CA HIS A 213 27.10 -4.73 36.57
C HIS A 213 27.05 -3.38 37.31
N GLN A 214 25.96 -3.13 38.05
CA GLN A 214 25.71 -1.99 38.97
C GLN A 214 25.29 -0.67 38.30
N THR A 215 24.25 0.05 38.73
CA THR A 215 23.44 0.07 39.98
C THR A 215 22.00 0.40 39.65
#